data_AF-J4G128-F1
#
_entry.id   AF-J4G128-F1
#
_cell.length_a   1.000
_cell.length_b   1.000
_cell.length_c   1.000
_cell.angle_alpha   90.00
_cell.angle_beta   90.00
_cell.angle_gamma   90.00
#
_symmetry.space_group_name_H-M   'P 1'
#
loop_
_entity.id
_entity.type
_entity.pdbx_description
1 polymer ?
#
loop_
_entity_poly.entity_id
_entity_poly.type
_entity_poly.pdbx_seq_one_letter_code
_entity_poly.pdbx_strand_id
1 'polypeptide(L)'
;MLPVLYTTVALTSSNQILAFSYSLQHSVDLEIGETLGSYVRYLWVGPISSISEHDLSYASSAWPVTIIHQILRRCPSLRALAIVNLAQHLLYRLEGIIPASVQSIHLGPVHGHLDLPKLRCEKQLQTITSMDTYLSDWEVHQIVTAPHVKCFRRFYSNPARISFAFDQLPCVKEAKSLERLEILCCADTVEVATLALREHASEYSGRADERIWLVATSSCFSTRADGIRALYHDWINELGKLVSESEEPINIGDRSMMLETVSAPLEKVRNLPLQDI
;
A
#
# COMPACT_ATOMS: atom_id res chain seq x y z
N MET A 1 23.76 0.85 -16.10
CA MET A 1 22.65 -0.09 -15.76
C MET A 1 22.33 -0.17 -14.26
N LEU A 2 22.92 0.64 -13.38
CA LEU A 2 22.56 0.74 -11.96
C LEU A 2 21.15 1.32 -11.61
N PRO A 3 20.51 2.20 -12.41
CA PRO A 3 19.27 2.87 -11.99
C PRO A 3 18.07 1.93 -11.75
N VAL A 4 17.97 0.85 -12.53
CA VAL A 4 16.80 -0.06 -12.50
C VAL A 4 16.77 -0.87 -11.21
N LEU A 5 17.94 -1.27 -10.68
CA LEU A 5 18.03 -2.14 -9.50
C LEU A 5 17.58 -1.44 -8.19
N TYR A 6 17.62 -0.11 -8.14
CA TYR A 6 17.26 0.66 -6.94
C TYR A 6 15.89 1.34 -7.03
N THR A 7 15.14 1.10 -8.11
CA THR A 7 13.83 1.72 -8.30
C THR A 7 12.82 1.23 -7.24
N THR A 8 12.84 -0.08 -6.95
CA THR A 8 11.99 -0.72 -5.94
C THR A 8 12.86 -1.32 -4.84
N VAL A 9 12.61 -0.94 -3.59
CA VAL A 9 13.34 -1.42 -2.42
C VAL A 9 12.36 -1.97 -1.39
N ALA A 10 12.60 -3.19 -0.92
CA ALA A 10 11.84 -3.81 0.18
C ALA A 10 12.77 -4.09 1.36
N LEU A 11 12.44 -3.54 2.53
CA LEU A 11 13.21 -3.63 3.78
C LEU A 11 12.37 -4.39 4.81
N THR A 12 12.65 -5.68 4.96
CA THR A 12 11.81 -6.63 5.72
C THR A 12 12.32 -6.97 7.12
N SER A 13 13.47 -6.40 7.52
CA SER A 13 14.06 -6.56 8.86
C SER A 13 14.82 -5.31 9.30
N SER A 14 15.06 -5.15 10.60
CA SER A 14 15.83 -3.99 11.11
C SER A 14 17.24 -3.93 10.53
N ASN A 15 17.89 -5.08 10.34
CA ASN A 15 19.22 -5.19 9.73
C ASN A 15 19.24 -4.68 8.28
N GLN A 16 18.22 -5.01 7.48
CA GLN A 16 18.11 -4.49 6.12
C GLN A 16 17.88 -2.98 6.11
N ILE A 17 17.07 -2.46 7.04
CA ILE A 17 16.85 -1.01 7.20
C ILE A 17 18.18 -0.29 7.51
N LEU A 18 18.96 -0.83 8.46
CA LEU A 18 20.27 -0.29 8.83
C LEU A 18 21.26 -0.35 7.66
N ALA A 19 21.38 -1.49 7.00
CA ALA A 19 22.28 -1.69 5.86
C ALA A 19 21.94 -0.77 4.68
N PHE A 20 20.64 -0.58 4.40
CA PHE A 20 20.19 0.32 3.35
C PHE A 20 20.50 1.78 3.69
N SER A 21 20.23 2.21 4.92
CA SER A 21 20.60 3.57 5.37
C SER A 21 22.11 3.81 5.27
N TYR A 22 22.92 2.84 5.69
CA TYR A 22 24.38 2.91 5.55
C TYR A 22 24.79 3.07 4.07
N SER A 23 24.16 2.31 3.16
CA SER A 23 24.40 2.42 1.72
C SER A 23 24.02 3.79 1.16
N LEU A 24 22.89 4.37 1.59
CA LEU A 24 22.49 5.73 1.24
C LEU A 24 23.42 6.81 1.80
N GLN A 25 24.17 6.52 2.87
CA GLN A 25 25.15 7.42 3.47
C GLN A 25 26.50 7.40 2.77
N HIS A 26 26.89 6.24 2.27
CA HIS A 26 28.21 6.00 1.67
C HIS A 26 28.16 5.90 0.14
N SER A 27 26.99 6.06 -0.48
CA SER A 27 26.89 6.30 -1.91
C SER A 27 27.53 7.65 -2.21
N VAL A 28 28.81 7.63 -2.59
CA VAL A 28 29.52 8.76 -3.19
C VAL A 28 28.69 9.23 -4.38
N ASP A 29 28.60 10.54 -4.59
CA ASP A 29 27.98 11.15 -5.77
C ASP A 29 28.40 10.34 -6.99
N LEU A 30 27.46 9.56 -7.54
CA LEU A 30 27.67 8.92 -8.84
C LEU A 30 27.98 10.04 -9.82
N GLU A 31 28.69 9.76 -10.91
CA GLU A 31 29.38 10.71 -11.82
C GLU A 31 28.55 11.93 -12.35
N ILE A 32 27.27 12.04 -11.97
CA ILE A 32 26.28 13.05 -12.33
C ILE A 32 25.78 13.86 -11.10
N GLY A 33 26.29 13.64 -9.88
CA GLY A 33 25.85 14.35 -8.67
C GLY A 33 24.52 13.87 -8.09
N GLU A 34 24.05 12.70 -8.53
CA GLU A 34 22.83 12.07 -8.04
C GLU A 34 23.14 11.03 -6.96
N THR A 35 22.52 11.17 -5.78
CA THR A 35 22.65 10.21 -4.68
C THR A 35 21.83 8.96 -4.95
N LEU A 36 22.21 7.81 -4.36
CA LEU A 36 21.48 6.53 -4.55
C LEU A 36 19.98 6.65 -4.27
N GLY A 37 19.61 7.44 -3.26
CA GLY A 37 18.21 7.65 -2.89
C GLY A 37 17.38 8.41 -3.93
N SER A 38 18.01 9.14 -4.85
CA SER A 38 17.32 9.80 -5.97
C SER A 38 16.76 8.80 -7.00
N TYR A 39 17.24 7.55 -7.00
CA TYR A 39 16.72 6.48 -7.87
C TYR A 39 15.56 5.71 -7.24
N VAL A 40 15.39 5.80 -5.92
CA VAL A 40 14.35 5.05 -5.19
C VAL A 40 12.98 5.66 -5.47
N ARG A 41 12.11 4.89 -6.12
CA ARG A 41 10.74 5.29 -6.46
C ARG A 41 9.71 4.57 -5.60
N TYR A 42 9.99 3.35 -5.17
CA TYR A 42 9.05 2.52 -4.44
C TYR A 42 9.75 1.90 -3.24
N LEU A 43 9.22 2.15 -2.04
CA LEU A 43 9.83 1.69 -0.79
C LEU A 43 8.80 0.93 0.04
N TRP A 44 9.10 -0.32 0.35
CA TRP A 44 8.39 -1.13 1.33
C TRP A 44 9.23 -1.26 2.60
N VAL A 45 8.65 -0.93 3.75
CA VAL A 45 9.29 -1.08 5.06
C VAL A 45 8.38 -1.90 5.96
N GLY A 46 8.84 -3.07 6.37
CA GLY A 46 8.07 -4.02 7.16
C GLY A 46 8.08 -5.42 6.55
N PRO A 47 7.51 -6.40 7.24
CA PRO A 47 7.52 -7.78 6.76
C PRO A 47 6.66 -7.97 5.52
N ILE A 48 6.97 -9.00 4.72
CA ILE A 48 6.22 -9.38 3.51
C ILE A 48 5.23 -10.52 3.77
N SER A 49 5.16 -11.01 5.01
CA SER A 49 4.29 -12.10 5.46
C SER A 49 4.14 -12.00 6.97
N SER A 50 2.96 -12.34 7.49
CA SER A 50 2.70 -12.44 8.94
C SER A 50 3.46 -13.58 9.62
N ILE A 51 4.10 -14.47 8.85
CA ILE A 51 4.83 -15.64 9.34
C ILE A 51 6.33 -15.36 9.37
N SER A 52 6.80 -14.46 8.49
CA SER A 52 8.20 -14.01 8.45
C SER A 52 8.29 -12.54 8.90
N GLU A 53 7.78 -12.24 10.09
CA GLU A 53 7.88 -10.88 10.65
C GLU A 53 9.31 -10.48 11.06
N HIS A 54 10.21 -11.46 11.12
CA HIS A 54 11.58 -11.30 11.62
C HIS A 54 11.59 -10.55 12.96
N ASP A 55 12.33 -9.45 13.06
CA ASP A 55 12.39 -8.58 14.23
C ASP A 55 11.43 -7.39 14.14
N LEU A 56 10.69 -7.23 13.04
CA LEU A 56 9.74 -6.14 12.79
C LEU A 56 8.29 -6.55 13.08
N SER A 57 8.07 -7.29 14.17
CA SER A 57 6.71 -7.60 14.63
C SER A 57 5.97 -6.36 15.14
N TYR A 58 4.64 -6.41 15.21
CA TYR A 58 3.85 -5.32 15.78
C TYR A 58 4.32 -5.02 17.22
N ALA A 59 4.48 -3.75 17.55
CA ALA A 59 5.01 -3.28 18.84
C ALA A 59 6.44 -3.76 19.19
N SER A 60 7.20 -4.31 18.24
CA SER A 60 8.61 -4.62 18.44
C SER A 60 9.43 -3.37 18.76
N SER A 61 10.38 -3.48 19.70
CA SER A 61 11.36 -2.42 19.98
C SER A 61 12.51 -2.37 18.97
N ALA A 62 12.61 -3.35 18.06
CA ALA A 62 13.66 -3.40 17.04
C ALA A 62 13.44 -2.42 15.89
N TRP A 63 12.24 -1.81 15.79
CA TRP A 63 11.92 -0.81 14.76
C TRP A 63 12.88 0.40 14.83
N PRO A 64 13.77 0.60 13.84
CA PRO A 64 14.74 1.67 13.88
C PRO A 64 14.13 2.96 13.31
N VAL A 65 13.10 3.50 13.96
CA VAL A 65 12.26 4.62 13.45
C VAL A 65 13.09 5.84 13.02
N THR A 66 14.11 6.19 13.80
CA THR A 66 15.01 7.32 13.45
C THR A 66 15.79 7.07 12.15
N ILE A 67 16.11 5.81 11.85
CA ILE A 67 16.81 5.42 10.63
C ILE A 67 15.85 5.42 9.44
N ILE A 68 14.61 4.95 9.62
CA ILE A 68 13.55 5.04 8.60
C ILE A 68 13.33 6.52 8.22
N HIS A 69 13.27 7.40 9.22
CA HIS A 69 13.17 8.85 9.00
C HIS A 69 14.35 9.38 8.14
N GLN A 70 15.59 8.92 8.39
CA GLN A 70 16.75 9.31 7.57
C GLN A 70 16.66 8.78 6.14
N ILE A 71 16.19 7.54 5.94
CA ILE A 71 15.99 6.95 4.62
C ILE A 71 14.99 7.77 3.82
N LEU A 72 13.82 8.09 4.40
CA LEU A 72 12.79 8.89 3.75
C LEU A 72 13.32 10.26 3.32
N ARG A 73 14.11 10.94 4.17
CA ARG A 73 14.74 12.23 3.80
C ARG A 73 15.72 12.13 2.63
N ARG A 74 16.35 10.99 2.43
CA ARG A 74 17.34 10.75 1.36
C ARG A 74 16.71 10.22 0.08
N CYS A 75 15.41 9.91 0.08
CA CYS A 75 14.69 9.43 -1.10
C CYS A 75 13.70 10.49 -1.61
N PRO A 76 14.16 11.63 -2.15
CA PRO A 76 13.27 12.72 -2.59
C PRO A 76 12.41 12.34 -3.80
N SER A 77 12.75 11.23 -4.43
CA SER A 77 12.18 10.69 -5.66
C SER A 77 11.04 9.69 -5.45
N LEU A 78 10.70 9.42 -4.19
CA LEU A 78 9.79 8.37 -3.78
C LEU A 78 8.35 8.65 -4.24
N ARG A 79 7.75 7.70 -4.96
CA ARG A 79 6.37 7.76 -5.47
C ARG A 79 5.41 6.85 -4.70
N ALA A 80 5.85 5.68 -4.27
CA ALA A 80 5.04 4.79 -3.43
C ALA A 80 5.79 4.42 -2.15
N LEU A 81 5.08 4.49 -1.03
CA LEU A 81 5.59 4.14 0.29
C LEU A 81 4.64 3.15 0.96
N ALA A 82 5.17 2.01 1.38
CA ALA A 82 4.49 1.09 2.26
C ALA A 82 5.21 1.02 3.61
N ILE A 83 4.48 1.22 4.70
CA ILE A 83 4.96 1.02 6.08
C ILE A 83 4.05 0.02 6.75
N VAL A 84 4.57 -1.18 6.97
CA VAL A 84 3.79 -2.34 7.38
C VAL A 84 4.21 -2.84 8.76
N ASN A 85 3.24 -3.15 9.61
CA ASN A 85 3.44 -3.68 10.96
C ASN A 85 4.13 -2.72 11.95
N LEU A 86 4.17 -1.42 11.65
CA LEU A 86 4.67 -0.40 12.57
C LEU A 86 3.62 -0.10 13.65
N ALA A 87 4.04 0.02 14.91
CA ALA A 87 3.12 0.33 16.01
C ALA A 87 2.44 1.69 15.82
N GLN A 88 1.12 1.76 16.06
CA GLN A 88 0.29 2.95 15.85
C GLN A 88 0.86 4.26 16.45
N HIS A 89 1.49 4.16 17.62
CA HIS A 89 2.02 5.32 18.33
C HIS A 89 3.36 5.81 17.75
N LEU A 90 3.89 5.19 16.70
CA LEU A 90 5.15 5.58 16.06
C LEU A 90 4.93 6.28 14.72
N LEU A 91 3.74 6.15 14.09
CA LEU A 91 3.47 6.70 12.76
C LEU A 91 3.64 8.22 12.72
N TYR A 92 3.18 8.93 13.75
CA TYR A 92 3.28 10.40 13.85
C TYR A 92 4.73 10.93 13.70
N ARG A 93 5.73 10.09 14.01
CA ARG A 93 7.16 10.46 13.90
C ARG A 93 7.65 10.47 12.45
N LEU A 94 6.89 9.88 11.53
CA LEU A 94 7.25 9.72 10.11
C LEU A 94 6.41 10.62 9.20
N GLU A 95 5.17 10.94 9.55
CA GLU A 95 4.22 11.73 8.73
C GLU A 95 4.86 12.99 8.12
N GLY A 96 5.48 13.82 8.96
CA GLY A 96 6.07 15.10 8.55
C GLY A 96 7.35 14.96 7.71
N ILE A 97 7.85 13.74 7.48
CA ILE A 97 9.06 13.50 6.69
C ILE A 97 8.81 12.70 5.41
N ILE A 98 7.59 12.20 5.20
CA ILE A 98 7.21 11.54 3.95
C ILE A 98 7.49 12.50 2.77
N PRO A 99 8.27 12.09 1.75
CA PRO A 99 8.64 12.96 0.64
C PRO A 99 7.43 13.50 -0.10
N ALA A 100 7.49 14.77 -0.52
CA ALA A 100 6.37 15.43 -1.22
C ALA A 100 6.01 14.80 -2.57
N SER A 101 6.91 13.99 -3.13
CA SER A 101 6.76 13.23 -4.37
C SER A 101 5.89 11.97 -4.24
N VAL A 102 5.52 11.57 -3.01
CA VAL A 102 4.75 10.36 -2.76
C VAL A 102 3.32 10.54 -3.27
N GLN A 103 2.89 9.60 -4.11
CA GLN A 103 1.56 9.53 -4.72
C GLN A 103 0.73 8.39 -4.15
N SER A 104 1.37 7.37 -3.58
CA SER A 104 0.70 6.19 -3.03
C SER A 104 1.26 5.81 -1.66
N ILE A 105 0.39 5.66 -0.67
CA ILE A 105 0.73 5.26 0.69
C ILE A 105 -0.02 3.98 1.06
N HIS A 106 0.71 2.97 1.53
CA HIS A 106 0.16 1.73 2.09
C HIS A 106 0.56 1.62 3.56
N LEU A 107 -0.42 1.47 4.45
CA LEU A 107 -0.17 1.41 5.88
C LEU A 107 -0.95 0.25 6.51
N GLY A 108 -0.38 -0.36 7.55
CA GLY A 108 -1.05 -1.33 8.41
C GLY A 108 -0.28 -2.65 8.55
N PRO A 109 -0.79 -3.63 9.30
CA PRO A 109 -1.99 -3.55 10.11
C PRO A 109 -1.84 -2.52 11.25
N VAL A 110 -2.96 -1.92 11.67
CA VAL A 110 -3.09 -1.03 12.85
C VAL A 110 -2.11 0.17 12.85
N HIS A 111 -2.18 1.02 11.83
CA HIS A 111 -1.18 2.10 11.63
C HIS A 111 -1.40 3.39 12.42
N GLY A 112 -2.49 3.54 13.18
CA GLY A 112 -2.79 4.76 13.94
C GLY A 112 -3.44 5.85 13.09
N HIS A 113 -3.62 7.03 13.66
CA HIS A 113 -4.23 8.17 12.96
C HIS A 113 -3.28 8.71 11.88
N LEU A 114 -3.79 8.94 10.68
CA LEU A 114 -3.07 9.59 9.57
C LEU A 114 -3.63 10.99 9.33
N ASP A 115 -2.89 12.03 9.71
CA ASP A 115 -3.32 13.42 9.54
C ASP A 115 -2.91 13.96 8.15
N LEU A 116 -3.81 13.84 7.16
CA LEU A 116 -3.52 14.19 5.76
C LEU A 116 -2.94 15.62 5.57
N PRO A 117 -3.51 16.69 6.16
CA PRO A 117 -2.95 18.04 6.10
C PRO A 117 -1.49 18.17 6.58
N LYS A 118 -0.99 17.26 7.42
CA LYS A 118 0.41 17.28 7.87
C LYS A 118 1.36 16.59 6.88
N LEU A 119 0.85 15.83 5.93
CA LEU A 119 1.66 15.15 4.94
C LEU A 119 2.20 16.16 3.92
N ARG A 120 3.52 16.17 3.72
CA ARG A 120 4.15 17.01 2.69
C ARG A 120 3.71 16.63 1.28
N CYS A 121 3.25 15.39 1.11
CA CYS A 121 2.75 14.84 -0.14
C CYS A 121 1.25 14.99 -0.32
N GLU A 122 0.52 15.66 0.59
CA GLU A 122 -0.95 15.83 0.52
C GLU A 122 -1.45 16.19 -0.89
N LYS A 123 -0.77 17.13 -1.56
CA LYS A 123 -1.14 17.60 -2.91
C LYS A 123 -0.87 16.62 -4.04
N GLN A 124 -0.01 15.63 -3.82
CA GLN A 124 0.34 14.60 -4.80
C GLN A 124 -0.24 13.23 -4.47
N LEU A 125 -0.78 13.07 -3.26
CA LEU A 125 -1.29 11.81 -2.75
C LEU A 125 -2.59 11.43 -3.47
N GLN A 126 -2.52 10.39 -4.30
CA GLN A 126 -3.62 9.88 -5.11
C GLN A 126 -4.21 8.60 -4.54
N THR A 127 -3.39 7.75 -3.92
CA THR A 127 -3.81 6.45 -3.41
C THR A 127 -3.44 6.28 -1.94
N ILE A 128 -4.43 5.87 -1.15
CA ILE A 128 -4.22 5.49 0.25
C ILE A 128 -4.77 4.07 0.43
N THR A 129 -3.95 3.18 0.96
CA THR A 129 -4.34 1.83 1.35
C THR A 129 -4.15 1.68 2.86
N SER A 130 -5.23 1.32 3.55
CA SER A 130 -5.26 1.08 5.00
C SER A 130 -5.61 -0.38 5.25
N MET A 131 -4.67 -1.12 5.86
CA MET A 131 -4.86 -2.52 6.24
C MET A 131 -5.26 -2.65 7.71
N ASP A 132 -6.33 -3.41 7.98
CA ASP A 132 -6.82 -3.85 9.31
C ASP A 132 -6.77 -2.78 10.42
N THR A 133 -6.97 -1.52 10.03
CA THR A 133 -6.91 -0.37 10.92
C THR A 133 -8.31 0.17 11.12
N TYR A 134 -8.69 0.35 12.38
CA TYR A 134 -9.89 1.10 12.71
C TYR A 134 -9.63 2.58 12.39
N LEU A 135 -10.40 3.12 11.46
CA LEU A 135 -10.41 4.54 11.13
C LEU A 135 -11.73 5.11 11.62
N SER A 136 -11.67 6.23 12.33
CA SER A 136 -12.88 6.95 12.73
C SER A 136 -13.62 7.51 11.51
N ASP A 137 -14.91 7.80 11.66
CA ASP A 137 -15.74 8.35 10.58
C ASP A 137 -15.19 9.68 10.05
N TRP A 138 -14.61 10.49 10.95
CA TRP A 138 -13.98 11.75 10.58
C TRP A 138 -12.74 11.53 9.70
N GLU A 139 -11.89 10.55 10.02
CA GLU A 139 -10.71 10.23 9.21
C GLU A 139 -11.11 9.74 7.82
N VAL A 140 -12.10 8.87 7.76
CA VAL A 140 -12.60 8.36 6.48
C VAL A 140 -13.21 9.47 5.66
N HIS A 141 -14.04 10.32 6.26
CA HIS A 141 -14.59 11.48 5.58
C HIS A 141 -13.49 12.42 5.07
N GLN A 142 -12.45 12.68 5.87
CA GLN A 142 -11.30 13.50 5.46
C GLN A 142 -10.56 12.89 4.27
N ILE A 143 -10.31 11.59 4.26
CA ILE A 143 -9.65 10.88 3.16
C ILE A 143 -10.50 10.91 1.89
N VAL A 144 -11.79 10.57 2.03
CA VAL A 144 -12.74 10.43 0.92
C VAL A 144 -13.03 11.78 0.25
N THR A 145 -13.04 12.87 1.02
CA THR A 145 -13.29 14.23 0.50
C THR A 145 -12.01 14.97 0.10
N ALA A 146 -10.82 14.39 0.32
CA ALA A 146 -9.55 15.02 -0.01
C ALA A 146 -9.44 15.29 -1.52
N PRO A 147 -9.10 16.52 -1.96
CA PRO A 147 -9.19 16.94 -3.36
C PRO A 147 -8.25 16.19 -4.31
N HIS A 148 -7.19 15.57 -3.80
CA HIS A 148 -6.17 14.89 -4.59
C HIS A 148 -6.29 13.36 -4.55
N VAL A 149 -6.99 12.81 -3.57
CA VAL A 149 -7.16 11.36 -3.41
C VAL A 149 -8.16 10.86 -4.45
N LYS A 150 -7.70 9.90 -5.25
CA LYS A 150 -8.46 9.25 -6.32
C LYS A 150 -8.91 7.86 -5.95
N CYS A 151 -8.07 7.14 -5.21
CA CYS A 151 -8.34 5.79 -4.78
C CYS A 151 -8.11 5.66 -3.27
N PHE A 152 -9.14 5.19 -2.55
CA PHE A 152 -9.02 4.81 -1.15
C PHE A 152 -9.34 3.32 -1.01
N ARG A 153 -8.41 2.58 -0.39
CA ARG A 153 -8.46 1.11 -0.31
C ARG A 153 -8.48 0.70 1.15
N ARG A 154 -9.52 -0.03 1.55
CA ARG A 154 -9.69 -0.62 2.88
C ARG A 154 -9.41 -2.11 2.77
N PHE A 155 -8.25 -2.53 3.25
CA PHE A 155 -7.80 -3.91 3.18
C PHE A 155 -8.06 -4.63 4.51
N TYR A 156 -8.76 -5.76 4.46
CA TYR A 156 -9.07 -6.56 5.63
C TYR A 156 -8.51 -7.97 5.49
N SER A 157 -7.61 -8.37 6.38
CA SER A 157 -7.15 -9.76 6.48
C SER A 157 -8.09 -10.64 7.32
N ASN A 158 -9.08 -10.03 7.98
CA ASN A 158 -10.08 -10.73 8.77
C ASN A 158 -11.48 -10.29 8.31
N PRO A 159 -12.27 -11.21 7.71
CA PRO A 159 -13.63 -10.90 7.27
C PRO A 159 -14.54 -10.30 8.33
N ALA A 160 -14.36 -10.67 9.61
CA ALA A 160 -15.19 -10.17 10.71
C ALA A 160 -15.06 -8.66 10.97
N ARG A 161 -14.08 -7.97 10.37
CA ARG A 161 -13.84 -6.53 10.53
C ARG A 161 -14.37 -5.69 9.37
N ILE A 162 -14.92 -6.33 8.33
CA ILE A 162 -15.34 -5.66 7.11
C ILE A 162 -16.50 -4.70 7.34
N SER A 163 -17.40 -5.02 8.28
CA SER A 163 -18.56 -4.17 8.64
C SER A 163 -18.16 -2.71 8.88
N PHE A 164 -17.00 -2.45 9.50
CA PHE A 164 -16.51 -1.10 9.74
C PHE A 164 -16.33 -0.27 8.46
N ALA A 165 -15.97 -0.87 7.32
CA ALA A 165 -15.92 -0.14 6.05
C ALA A 165 -17.31 0.14 5.48
N PHE A 166 -18.26 -0.79 5.67
CA PHE A 166 -19.61 -0.66 5.15
C PHE A 166 -20.39 0.47 5.85
N ASP A 167 -20.26 0.57 7.17
CA ASP A 167 -20.89 1.62 7.98
C ASP A 167 -20.48 3.04 7.54
N GLN A 168 -19.31 3.16 6.89
CA GLN A 168 -18.71 4.42 6.48
C GLN A 168 -18.98 4.77 5.00
N LEU A 169 -19.64 3.90 4.23
CA LEU A 169 -19.97 4.15 2.82
C LEU A 169 -20.81 5.42 2.54
N PRO A 170 -21.71 5.88 3.43
CA PRO A 170 -22.49 7.08 3.16
C PRO A 170 -21.66 8.32 2.83
N CYS A 171 -20.46 8.47 3.41
CA CYS A 171 -19.61 9.64 3.18
C CYS A 171 -19.04 9.72 1.75
N VAL A 172 -19.03 8.62 0.99
CA VAL A 172 -18.54 8.57 -0.39
C VAL A 172 -19.31 9.55 -1.28
N LYS A 173 -20.60 9.74 -1.03
CA LYS A 173 -21.46 10.65 -1.79
C LYS A 173 -21.00 12.11 -1.74
N GLU A 174 -20.23 12.48 -0.73
CA GLU A 174 -19.70 13.83 -0.55
C GLU A 174 -18.36 14.05 -1.27
N ALA A 175 -17.72 12.97 -1.72
CA ALA A 175 -16.46 13.03 -2.45
C ALA A 175 -16.64 13.62 -3.86
N LYS A 176 -15.77 14.57 -4.21
CA LYS A 176 -15.74 15.20 -5.54
C LYS A 176 -14.62 14.67 -6.43
N SER A 177 -13.52 14.27 -5.80
CA SER A 177 -12.27 13.87 -6.44
C SER A 177 -12.08 12.35 -6.48
N LEU A 178 -12.65 11.64 -5.50
CA LEU A 178 -12.55 10.19 -5.37
C LEU A 178 -13.20 9.51 -6.57
N GLU A 179 -12.43 8.65 -7.22
CA GLU A 179 -12.84 7.85 -8.37
C GLU A 179 -13.17 6.42 -7.94
N ARG A 180 -12.49 5.92 -6.89
CA ARG A 180 -12.69 4.56 -6.40
C ARG A 180 -12.50 4.43 -4.88
N LEU A 181 -13.46 3.79 -4.23
CA LEU A 181 -13.31 3.20 -2.91
C LEU A 181 -13.28 1.67 -3.06
N GLU A 182 -12.17 1.03 -2.71
CA GLU A 182 -12.07 -0.43 -2.72
C GLU A 182 -12.17 -1.00 -1.31
N ILE A 183 -13.08 -1.95 -1.09
CA ILE A 183 -13.13 -2.78 0.11
C ILE A 183 -12.57 -4.15 -0.28
N LEU A 184 -11.35 -4.43 0.19
CA LEU A 184 -10.63 -5.66 -0.09
C LEU A 184 -10.78 -6.62 1.09
N CYS A 185 -11.23 -7.84 0.80
CA CYS A 185 -11.28 -8.93 1.76
C CYS A 185 -10.28 -10.00 1.35
N CYS A 186 -9.33 -10.28 2.24
CA CYS A 186 -8.45 -11.43 2.14
C CYS A 186 -8.92 -12.50 3.12
N ALA A 187 -9.17 -13.70 2.62
CA ALA A 187 -9.52 -14.87 3.42
C ALA A 187 -8.70 -16.10 2.98
N ASP A 188 -9.02 -17.27 3.55
CA ASP A 188 -8.35 -18.52 3.18
C ASP A 188 -8.59 -18.88 1.70
N THR A 189 -9.79 -18.62 1.19
CA THR A 189 -10.13 -18.77 -0.24
C THR A 189 -10.89 -17.55 -0.76
N VAL A 190 -10.89 -17.37 -2.08
CA VAL A 190 -11.61 -16.28 -2.75
C VAL A 190 -13.11 -16.40 -2.54
N GLU A 191 -13.65 -17.62 -2.44
CA GLU A 191 -15.06 -17.90 -2.18
C GLU A 191 -15.48 -17.43 -0.79
N VAL A 192 -14.67 -17.72 0.23
CA VAL A 192 -14.92 -17.25 1.60
C VAL A 192 -14.88 -15.73 1.66
N ALA A 193 -13.88 -15.11 1.03
CA ALA A 193 -13.78 -13.65 0.95
C ALA A 193 -14.98 -13.03 0.21
N THR A 194 -15.39 -13.64 -0.91
CA THR A 194 -16.55 -13.21 -1.70
C THR A 194 -17.85 -13.33 -0.91
N LEU A 195 -18.04 -14.44 -0.18
CA LEU A 195 -19.24 -14.64 0.63
C LEU A 195 -19.35 -13.57 1.71
N ALA A 196 -18.27 -13.30 2.45
CA ALA A 196 -18.24 -12.27 3.48
C ALA A 196 -18.56 -10.87 2.90
N LEU A 197 -17.98 -10.53 1.74
CA LEU A 197 -18.27 -9.27 1.07
C LEU A 197 -19.74 -9.17 0.64
N ARG A 198 -20.33 -10.26 0.15
CA ARG A 198 -21.74 -10.31 -0.28
C ARG A 198 -22.73 -10.20 0.87
N GLU A 199 -22.45 -10.86 1.99
CA GLU A 199 -23.28 -10.78 3.19
C GLU A 199 -23.43 -9.33 3.64
N HIS A 200 -22.32 -8.59 3.74
CA HIS A 200 -22.36 -7.16 4.07
C HIS A 200 -22.93 -6.28 2.95
N ALA A 201 -22.65 -6.59 1.68
CA ALA A 201 -23.20 -5.85 0.54
C ALA A 201 -24.72 -5.87 0.46
N SER A 202 -25.35 -6.99 0.87
CA SER A 202 -26.80 -7.19 0.76
C SER A 202 -27.60 -6.11 1.51
N GLU A 203 -27.08 -5.61 2.63
CA GLU A 203 -27.67 -4.54 3.43
C GLU A 203 -27.65 -3.16 2.73
N TYR A 204 -26.79 -2.99 1.72
CA TYR A 204 -26.56 -1.74 1.01
C TYR A 204 -27.05 -1.75 -0.44
N SER A 205 -27.56 -2.89 -0.91
CA SER A 205 -28.17 -3.06 -2.23
C SER A 205 -29.27 -2.00 -2.45
N GLY A 206 -29.10 -1.16 -3.48
CA GLY A 206 -30.03 -0.06 -3.82
C GLY A 206 -29.63 1.35 -3.37
N ARG A 207 -28.56 1.53 -2.58
CA ARG A 207 -28.01 2.86 -2.23
C ARG A 207 -26.52 3.02 -2.51
N ALA A 208 -25.93 2.01 -3.16
CA ALA A 208 -24.52 1.90 -3.47
C ALA A 208 -24.07 2.99 -4.45
N ASP A 209 -23.09 3.78 -4.03
CA ASP A 209 -22.33 4.67 -4.91
C ASP A 209 -21.52 3.84 -5.90
N GLU A 210 -21.53 4.21 -7.18
CA GLU A 210 -20.87 3.48 -8.28
C GLU A 210 -19.34 3.37 -8.11
N ARG A 211 -18.77 4.25 -7.28
CA ARG A 211 -17.33 4.27 -6.99
C ARG A 211 -16.92 3.20 -5.97
N ILE A 212 -17.86 2.44 -5.40
CA ILE A 212 -17.58 1.40 -4.40
C ILE A 212 -17.34 0.04 -5.08
N TRP A 213 -16.15 -0.50 -4.87
CA TRP A 213 -15.68 -1.74 -5.48
C TRP A 213 -15.39 -2.77 -4.39
N LEU A 214 -15.92 -3.98 -4.54
CA LEU A 214 -15.66 -5.08 -3.64
C LEU A 214 -14.66 -6.04 -4.29
N VAL A 215 -13.55 -6.30 -3.60
CA VAL A 215 -12.44 -7.09 -4.12
C VAL A 215 -12.20 -8.28 -3.20
N ALA A 216 -12.47 -9.47 -3.70
CA ALA A 216 -12.14 -10.71 -3.00
C ALA A 216 -10.76 -11.21 -3.43
N THR A 217 -9.92 -11.53 -2.46
CA THR A 217 -8.60 -12.13 -2.68
C THR A 217 -8.33 -13.25 -1.68
N SER A 218 -7.36 -14.10 -1.99
CA SER A 218 -6.84 -15.11 -1.09
C SER A 218 -5.33 -15.08 -1.07
N SER A 219 -4.77 -15.35 0.10
CA SER A 219 -3.34 -15.57 0.29
C SER A 219 -3.20 -16.49 1.48
N CYS A 220 -2.85 -17.73 1.22
CA CYS A 220 -2.61 -18.72 2.25
C CYS A 220 -1.13 -19.07 2.32
N PHE A 221 -0.62 -19.21 3.54
CA PHE A 221 0.64 -19.90 3.78
C PHE A 221 0.42 -20.93 4.89
N SER A 222 0.78 -22.19 4.61
CA SER A 222 0.65 -23.29 5.59
C SER A 222 -0.73 -23.31 6.27
N THR A 223 -1.80 -23.28 5.47
CA THR A 223 -3.22 -23.37 5.88
C THR A 223 -3.77 -22.19 6.70
N ARG A 224 -3.09 -21.05 6.76
CA ARG A 224 -3.63 -19.82 7.36
C ARG A 224 -3.59 -18.68 6.36
N ALA A 225 -4.63 -17.86 6.36
CA ALA A 225 -4.63 -16.58 5.68
C ALA A 225 -3.44 -15.69 6.13
N ASP A 226 -2.74 -15.14 5.15
CA ASP A 226 -1.61 -14.23 5.33
C ASP A 226 -1.92 -12.92 4.61
N GLY A 227 -2.58 -12.02 5.35
CA GLY A 227 -2.99 -10.72 4.86
C GLY A 227 -1.81 -9.79 4.52
N ILE A 228 -0.70 -9.89 5.25
CA ILE A 228 0.49 -9.07 4.96
C ILE A 228 1.08 -9.50 3.61
N ARG A 229 1.13 -10.81 3.34
CA ARG A 229 1.56 -11.32 2.04
C ARG A 229 0.62 -10.92 0.91
N ALA A 230 -0.69 -10.99 1.15
CA ALA A 230 -1.67 -10.51 0.18
C ALA A 230 -1.47 -9.02 -0.14
N LEU A 231 -1.30 -8.19 0.90
CA LEU A 231 -1.02 -6.75 0.74
C LEU A 231 0.29 -6.50 -0.01
N TYR A 232 1.35 -7.27 0.26
CA TYR A 232 2.62 -7.14 -0.44
C TYR A 232 2.50 -7.47 -1.93
N HIS A 233 1.86 -8.59 -2.27
CA HIS A 233 1.61 -8.95 -3.67
C HIS A 233 0.74 -7.91 -4.38
N ASP A 234 -0.31 -7.44 -3.70
CA ASP A 234 -1.18 -6.38 -4.21
C ASP A 234 -0.40 -5.08 -4.47
N TRP A 235 0.46 -4.66 -3.54
CA TRP A 235 1.34 -3.51 -3.73
C TRP A 235 2.24 -3.67 -4.96
N ILE A 236 2.91 -4.82 -5.12
CA ILE A 236 3.75 -5.09 -6.30
C ILE A 236 2.94 -5.04 -7.61
N ASN A 237 1.72 -5.56 -7.62
CA ASN A 237 0.85 -5.51 -8.80
C ASN A 237 0.45 -4.06 -9.16
N GLU A 238 0.17 -3.22 -8.16
CA GLU A 238 -0.11 -1.80 -8.37
C GLU A 238 1.12 -1.05 -8.92
N LEU A 239 2.32 -1.38 -8.47
CA LEU A 239 3.55 -0.82 -9.04
C LEU A 239 3.69 -1.14 -10.53
N GLY A 240 3.35 -2.36 -10.94
CA GLY A 240 3.35 -2.76 -12.35
C GLY A 240 2.44 -1.89 -13.22
N LYS A 241 1.28 -1.51 -12.69
CA LYS A 241 0.34 -0.60 -13.38
C LYS A 241 0.91 0.81 -13.51
N LEU A 242 1.47 1.35 -12.42
CA LEU A 242 2.08 2.69 -12.40
C LEU A 242 3.24 2.81 -13.38
N VAL A 243 4.06 1.76 -13.53
CA VAL A 243 5.14 1.76 -14.52
C VAL A 243 4.57 1.81 -15.93
N SER A 244 3.56 0.98 -16.22
CA SER A 244 2.93 0.91 -17.55
C SER A 244 2.22 2.21 -17.98
N GLU A 245 1.69 2.98 -17.04
CA GLU A 245 1.06 4.28 -17.32
C GLU A 245 2.09 5.41 -17.48
N SER A 246 3.31 5.23 -16.97
CA SER A 246 4.37 6.24 -17.00
C SER A 246 5.35 6.11 -18.17
N GLU A 247 5.35 4.98 -18.87
CA GLU A 247 6.08 4.81 -20.13
C GLU A 247 5.25 5.39 -21.28
N GLU A 248 5.57 6.62 -21.72
CA GLU A 248 5.18 7.05 -23.07
C GLU A 248 5.67 6.02 -24.09
N PRO A 249 4.91 5.73 -25.17
CA PRO A 249 5.28 4.69 -26.12
C PRO A 249 6.61 5.03 -26.82
N ILE A 250 7.69 4.43 -26.32
CA ILE A 250 8.98 4.43 -26.99
C ILE A 250 8.84 3.48 -28.18
N ASN A 251 8.63 4.05 -29.36
CA ASN A 251 8.64 3.33 -30.62
C ASN A 251 10.08 2.89 -30.94
N ILE A 252 10.50 1.72 -30.45
CA ILE A 252 11.73 1.07 -30.89
C ILE A 252 11.46 -0.43 -31.05
N GLY A 253 11.55 -0.87 -32.30
CA GLY A 253 11.41 -2.25 -32.69
C GLY A 253 12.43 -3.18 -32.04
N ASP A 254 11.94 -4.41 -31.86
CA ASP A 254 12.70 -5.65 -31.82
C ASP A 254 13.76 -5.78 -30.72
N ARG A 255 13.35 -6.37 -29.58
CA ARG A 255 14.27 -7.13 -28.71
C ARG A 255 13.51 -8.15 -27.87
N SER A 256 13.47 -9.37 -28.39
CA SER A 256 13.26 -10.60 -27.64
C SER A 256 14.42 -10.81 -26.66
N MET A 257 14.14 -10.89 -25.35
CA MET A 257 14.91 -11.74 -24.43
C MET A 257 14.13 -12.00 -23.14
N MET A 258 14.15 -13.27 -22.75
CA MET A 258 13.33 -13.91 -21.72
C MET A 258 13.59 -13.38 -20.30
N LEU A 259 12.51 -13.23 -19.53
CA LEU A 259 12.52 -13.23 -18.07
C LEU A 259 11.82 -14.51 -17.60
N GLU A 260 12.56 -15.39 -16.91
CA GLU A 260 11.96 -16.48 -16.15
C GLU A 260 11.33 -15.91 -14.88
N THR A 261 10.00 -15.76 -14.92
CA THR A 261 9.15 -15.48 -13.77
C THR A 261 8.91 -16.76 -12.98
N VAL A 262 9.52 -16.87 -11.80
CA VAL A 262 9.01 -17.77 -10.76
C VAL A 262 7.88 -17.03 -10.04
N SER A 263 6.68 -17.08 -10.63
CA SER A 263 5.44 -16.64 -10.01
C SER A 263 4.54 -17.85 -9.83
N ALA A 264 4.30 -18.24 -8.58
CA ALA A 264 3.18 -19.12 -8.28
C ALA A 264 1.89 -18.37 -8.63
N PRO A 265 0.93 -18.97 -9.35
CA PRO A 265 -0.25 -18.24 -9.77
C PRO A 265 -1.08 -17.82 -8.56
N LEU A 266 -1.33 -16.51 -8.42
CA LEU A 266 -2.43 -15.99 -7.62
C LEU A 266 -3.73 -16.57 -8.18
N GLU A 267 -4.52 -17.23 -7.34
CA GLU A 267 -5.88 -17.59 -7.70
C GLU A 267 -6.72 -16.31 -7.85
N LYS A 268 -7.32 -16.19 -9.05
CA LYS A 268 -8.33 -15.23 -9.52
C LYS A 268 -8.79 -14.16 -8.51
N VAL A 269 -8.33 -12.92 -8.71
CA VAL A 269 -9.00 -11.74 -8.17
C VAL A 269 -10.38 -11.62 -8.82
N ARG A 270 -11.42 -11.51 -7.99
CA ARG A 270 -12.79 -11.25 -8.46
C ARG A 270 -13.17 -9.83 -8.05
N ASN A 271 -13.25 -8.96 -9.05
CA ASN A 271 -13.79 -7.62 -8.90
C ASN A 271 -15.29 -7.67 -9.16
N LEU A 272 -16.08 -7.17 -8.22
CA LEU A 272 -17.51 -6.99 -8.38
C LEU A 272 -17.83 -5.54 -8.02
N PRO A 273 -18.40 -4.73 -8.93
CA PRO A 273 -18.98 -3.47 -8.50
C PRO A 273 -20.13 -3.80 -7.53
N LEU A 274 -20.32 -2.97 -6.50
CA LEU A 274 -21.33 -3.24 -5.46
C LEU A 274 -22.76 -3.37 -6.03
N GLN A 275 -23.02 -2.79 -7.20
CA GLN A 275 -24.31 -2.85 -7.89
C GLN A 275 -24.61 -4.20 -8.57
N ASP A 276 -23.59 -5.03 -8.81
CA ASP A 276 -23.70 -6.34 -9.48
C ASP A 276 -23.79 -7.52 -8.49
N ILE A 277 -23.91 -7.22 -7.19
CA ILE A 277 -24.04 -8.18 -6.09
C ILE A 277 -25.48 -8.22 -5.61
#